data_AF-A0A2I2MA68-F1
#
_entry.id   AF-A0A2I2MA68-F1
#
_cell.length_a   1.000
_cell.length_b   1.000
_cell.length_c   1.000
_cell.angle_alpha   90.00
_cell.angle_beta   90.00
_cell.angle_gamma   90.00
#
_symmetry.space_group_name_H-M   'P 1'
#
loop_
_entity.id
_entity.type
_entity.pdbx_description
1 polymer ?
#
loop_
_entity_poly.entity_id
_entity_poly.type
_entity_poly.pdbx_seq_one_letter_code
_entity_poly.pdbx_strand_id
1 'polypeptide(L)' 'MKANINTNFVLKQTVLSKLSDSVLIAKIVDATGLAFLTIQRQISSNHKNLTHYNVLFTISEHLDIPINELVEKSSL' A
#
# COMPACT_ATOMS: atom_id res chain seq x y z
N MET A 1 -2.78 -2.90 21.87
CA MET A 1 -3.96 -2.72 21.00
C MET A 1 -3.78 -3.65 19.80
N LYS A 2 -4.54 -4.76 19.71
CA LYS A 2 -4.53 -5.58 18.48
C LYS A 2 -5.27 -4.78 17.43
N ALA A 3 -4.56 -4.24 16.44
CA ALA A 3 -5.18 -3.60 15.30
C ALA A 3 -5.87 -4.70 14.48
N ASN A 4 -7.13 -5.00 14.80
CA ASN A 4 -8.03 -5.71 13.89
C ASN A 4 -8.32 -4.73 12.75
N ILE A 5 -7.40 -4.65 11.79
CA ILE A 5 -7.57 -3.83 10.60
C ILE A 5 -8.49 -4.62 9.67
N ASN A 6 -9.80 -4.53 9.94
CA ASN A 6 -10.86 -4.91 9.01
C ASN A 6 -11.01 -3.90 7.86
N THR A 7 -10.12 -2.90 7.79
CA THR A 7 -10.07 -1.92 6.71
C THR A 7 -9.23 -2.51 5.57
N ASN A 8 -9.92 -3.09 4.58
CA ASN A 8 -9.29 -3.54 3.35
C ASN A 8 -9.19 -2.36 2.39
N PHE A 9 -7.96 -1.93 2.10
CA PHE A 9 -7.71 -0.91 1.08
C PHE A 9 -7.32 -1.58 -0.24
N VAL A 10 -7.94 -1.13 -1.32
CA VAL A 10 -7.62 -1.55 -2.69
C VAL A 10 -6.99 -0.35 -3.40
N LEU A 11 -5.80 -0.52 -3.97
CA LEU A 11 -5.14 0.55 -4.72
C LEU A 11 -5.74 0.66 -6.12
N LYS A 12 -5.90 1.89 -6.60
CA LYS A 12 -6.30 2.12 -8.00
C LYS A 12 -5.27 1.52 -8.95
N GLN A 13 -5.74 0.98 -10.07
CA GLN A 13 -4.87 0.41 -11.09
C GLN A 13 -3.81 1.40 -11.61
N THR A 14 -4.15 2.69 -11.69
CA THR A 14 -3.23 3.78 -12.10
C THR A 14 -2.13 4.07 -11.08
N VAL A 15 -2.36 3.72 -9.81
CA VAL A 15 -1.35 3.78 -8.76
C VAL A 15 -0.44 2.58 -8.90
N LEU A 16 -1.01 1.37 -9.01
CA LEU A 16 -0.25 0.12 -9.17
C LEU A 16 0.75 0.16 -10.33
N SER A 17 0.37 0.74 -11.47
CA SER A 17 1.26 0.89 -12.63
C SER A 17 2.50 1.78 -12.37
N LYS A 18 2.48 2.59 -11.31
CA LYS A 18 3.58 3.45 -10.88
C LYS A 18 4.42 2.84 -9.75
N LEU A 19 4.01 1.71 -9.17
CA LEU A 19 4.68 1.07 -8.02
C LEU A 19 5.69 0.00 -8.42
N SER A 20 6.11 -0.04 -9.69
CA SER A 20 7.10 -1.00 -10.22
C SER A 20 8.52 -0.80 -9.69
N ASP A 21 8.72 0.12 -8.75
CA ASP A 21 10.02 0.55 -8.24
C ASP A 21 10.45 -0.28 -7.00
N SER A 22 11.61 -0.92 -7.10
CA SER A 22 12.22 -1.67 -5.99
C SER A 22 12.62 -0.76 -4.81
N VAL A 23 12.87 0.53 -5.07
CA VAL A 23 13.19 1.53 -4.03
C VAL A 23 11.99 1.80 -3.14
N LEU A 24 10.77 1.85 -3.71
CA LEU A 24 9.56 2.00 -2.92
C LEU A 24 9.34 0.82 -1.98
N ILE A 25 9.51 -0.40 -2.47
CA ILE A 25 9.33 -1.61 -1.66
C ILE A 25 10.31 -1.58 -0.48
N ALA A 26 11.57 -1.19 -0.70
CA ALA A 26 12.56 -1.04 0.36
C ALA A 26 12.15 0.02 1.40
N LYS A 27 11.63 1.18 0.97
CA LYS A 27 11.13 2.23 1.88
C LYS A 27 9.97 1.74 2.75
N ILE A 28 9.05 0.97 2.15
CA ILE A 28 7.91 0.41 2.89
C ILE A 28 8.38 -0.65 3.88
N VAL A 29 9.35 -1.49 3.51
CA VAL A 29 9.96 -2.47 4.43
C VAL A 29 10.56 -1.77 5.64
N ASP A 30 11.33 -0.69 5.43
CA ASP A 30 11.93 0.10 6.51
C ASP A 30 10.85 0.73 7.40
N ALA A 31 9.81 1.32 6.81
CA ALA A 31 8.73 2.00 7.53
C ALA A 31 7.79 1.05 8.30
N THR A 32 7.72 -0.23 7.93
CA THR A 32 6.74 -1.18 8.49
C THR A 32 7.36 -2.38 9.21
N GLY A 33 8.63 -2.66 8.98
CA GLY A 33 9.30 -3.89 9.42
C GLY A 33 8.77 -5.16 8.73
N LEU A 34 7.89 -5.03 7.72
CA LEU A 34 7.35 -6.17 6.98
C LEU A 34 8.39 -6.72 6.01
N ALA A 35 8.35 -8.04 5.76
CA ALA A 35 9.26 -8.67 4.81
C ALA A 35 9.06 -8.12 3.39
N PHE A 36 10.17 -7.92 2.66
CA PHE A 36 10.18 -7.42 1.28
C PHE A 36 9.22 -8.16 0.36
N LEU A 37 9.24 -9.51 0.38
CA LEU A 37 8.36 -10.33 -0.45
C LEU A 37 6.87 -10.15 -0.10
N THR A 38 6.56 -9.87 1.16
CA THR A 38 5.17 -9.59 1.61
C THR A 38 4.69 -8.27 1.00
N ILE A 39 5.51 -7.22 1.08
CA ILE A 39 5.19 -5.92 0.48
C ILE A 39 5.10 -6.03 -1.05
N GLN A 40 6.07 -6.71 -1.67
CA GLN A 40 6.09 -6.93 -3.10
C GLN A 40 4.79 -7.62 -3.56
N ARG A 41 4.34 -8.68 -2.86
CA ARG A 41 3.05 -9.34 -3.17
C ARG A 41 1.83 -8.44 -2.97
N GLN A 42 1.82 -7.64 -1.91
CA GLN A 42 0.70 -6.73 -1.64
C GLN A 42 0.55 -5.68 -2.75
N ILE A 43 1.68 -5.20 -3.27
CA ILE A 43 1.74 -4.18 -4.33
C ILE A 43 1.57 -4.79 -5.73
N SER A 44 2.15 -5.95 -6.02
CA SER A 44 2.24 -6.47 -7.40
C SER A 44 0.93 -7.03 -7.95
N SER A 45 0.05 -7.55 -7.10
CA SER A 45 -1.08 -8.37 -7.54
C SER A 45 -2.45 -7.77 -7.25
N ASN A 46 -2.50 -6.49 -6.86
CA ASN A 46 -3.71 -5.88 -6.32
C ASN A 46 -4.34 -6.80 -5.25
N HIS A 47 -3.50 -7.36 -4.37
CA HIS A 47 -4.00 -8.28 -3.36
C HIS A 47 -4.98 -7.48 -2.52
N LYS A 48 -6.26 -7.85 -2.57
CA LYS A 48 -7.45 -7.07 -2.15
C LYS A 48 -7.40 -6.40 -0.77
N ASN A 49 -6.36 -6.66 0.00
CA ASN A 49 -6.20 -6.25 1.37
C ASN A 49 -4.80 -5.65 1.55
N LEU A 50 -4.62 -4.37 1.24
CA LEU A 50 -3.57 -3.60 1.89
C LEU A 50 -3.98 -3.44 3.35
N THR A 51 -3.36 -4.25 4.21
CA THR A 51 -3.75 -4.40 5.61
C THR A 51 -3.13 -3.36 6.53
N HIS A 52 -2.24 -2.48 6.04
CA HIS A 52 -1.46 -1.57 6.89
C HIS A 52 -1.51 -0.13 6.36
N TYR A 53 -2.01 0.78 7.19
CA TYR A 53 -2.06 2.21 6.89
C TYR A 53 -0.67 2.81 6.59
N ASN A 54 0.37 2.37 7.30
CA ASN A 54 1.75 2.83 7.06
C ASN A 54 2.22 2.53 5.64
N VAL A 55 1.74 1.45 5.02
CA VAL A 55 2.06 1.14 3.61
C VAL A 55 1.42 2.18 2.69
N LEU A 56 0.15 2.53 2.91
CA LEU A 56 -0.54 3.57 2.14
C LEU A 56 0.11 4.94 2.32
N PHE A 57 0.49 5.28 3.54
CA PHE A 57 1.19 6.52 3.84
C PHE A 57 2.53 6.62 3.10
N THR A 58 3.33 5.55 3.14
CA THR A 58 4.63 5.51 2.43
C THR A 58 4.46 5.62 0.91
N ILE A 59 3.41 4.98 0.35
CA ILE A 59 3.07 5.11 -1.08
C ILE A 59 2.64 6.54 -1.41
N SER A 60 1.86 7.17 -0.52
CA SER A 60 1.39 8.55 -0.65
C SER A 60 2.55 9.53 -0.74
N GLU A 61 3.51 9.43 0.19
CA GLU A 61 4.71 10.25 0.18
C GLU A 61 5.60 10.00 -1.04
N HIS A 62 5.72 8.74 -1.47
CA HIS A 62 6.56 8.40 -2.62
C HIS A 62 6.02 8.94 -3.95
N LEU A 63 4.69 8.90 -4.12
CA LEU A 63 4.05 9.35 -5.35
C LEU A 63 3.60 10.82 -5.32
N ASP A 64 3.69 11.47 -4.16
CA ASP A 64 3.10 12.80 -3.91
C ASP A 64 1.60 12.83 -4.25
N ILE A 65 0.88 11.77 -3.85
CA ILE A 65 -0.56 11.60 -4.10
C ILE A 65 -1.26 11.39 -2.76
N PRO A 66 -2.33 12.16 -2.43
CA PRO A 66 -3.10 11.97 -1.20
C PRO A 66 -3.66 10.55 -1.04
N ILE A 67 -3.67 10.01 0.20
CA ILE A 67 -4.13 8.62 0.48
C ILE A 67 -5.54 8.33 -0.05
N ASN A 68 -6.47 9.29 0.06
CA ASN A 68 -7.84 9.19 -0.46
C ASN A 68 -7.89 9.08 -2.00
N GLU A 69 -6.83 9.50 -2.70
CA GLU A 69 -6.68 9.35 -4.13
C GLU A 69 -5.95 8.07 -4.53
N LEU A 70 -5.21 7.44 -3.61
CA LEU A 70 -4.53 6.17 -3.86
C LEU A 70 -5.49 4.98 -3.93
N VAL A 71 -6.51 5.01 -3.08
CA VAL A 71 -7.42 3.89 -2.88
C VAL A 71 -8.65 4.02 -3.77
N GLU A 72 -9.17 2.89 -4.22
CA GLU A 72 -10.53 2.83 -4.75
C GLU A 72 -11.48 3.30 -3.66
N LYS A 73 -12.49 4.12 -4.01
CA LYS A 73 -13.54 4.44 -3.06
C LYS A 73 -14.25 3.13 -2.72
N SER A 74 -13.98 2.56 -1.55
CA SER A 74 -14.86 1.53 -1.00
C SER A 74 -16.22 2.16 -0.80
N SER A 75 -17.19 1.72 -1.60
CA SER A 75 -18.60 1.89 -1.28
C SER A 75 -18.83 1.20 0.07
N LEU A 76 -18.85 2.00 1.13
CA LEU A 76 -19.43 1.59 2.42
C LEU A 76 -20.94 1.46 2.27
#